data_AF-A0A6N4RBI6-F1
#
_entry.id   AF-A0A6N4RBI6-F1
#
_cell.length_a   1.000
_cell.length_b   1.000
_cell.length_c   1.000
_cell.angle_alpha   90.00
_cell.angle_beta   90.00
_cell.angle_gamma   90.00
#
_symmetry.space_group_name_H-M   'P 1'
#
loop_
_entity.id
_entity.type
_entity.pdbx_description
1 polymer ?
#
loop_
_entity_poly.entity_id
_entity_poly.type
_entity_poly.pdbx_seq_one_letter_code
_entity_poly.pdbx_strand_id
1 'polypeptide(L)' 'MYMLGLHYEDGTLFLKKDIKAAWGWYVNAAEKGHAMAIQRIVKAYRQGELGQTVSPKQADYWNGRLSINN' A
#
# COMPACT_ATOMS: atom_id res chain seq x y z
N MET A 1 0.81 -9.86 3.14
CA MET A 1 1.29 -10.34 1.84
C MET A 1 1.28 -9.19 0.84
N TYR A 2 2.44 -8.69 0.42
CA TYR A 2 2.54 -7.61 -0.58
C TYR A 2 2.06 -8.05 -1.98
N MET A 3 2.42 -9.27 -2.40
CA MET A 3 2.06 -9.82 -3.73
C MET A 3 0.54 -9.93 -3.95
N LEU A 4 -0.25 -10.21 -2.89
CA LEU A 4 -1.70 -10.26 -3.03
C LEU A 4 -2.30 -8.89 -3.37
N GLY A 5 -1.74 -7.82 -2.78
CA GLY A 5 -2.13 -6.45 -3.11
C GLY A 5 -1.91 -6.12 -4.58
N LEU A 6 -0.77 -6.54 -5.14
CA LEU A 6 -0.46 -6.37 -6.56
C LEU A 6 -1.45 -7.13 -7.47
N HIS A 7 -1.81 -8.37 -7.12
CA HIS A 7 -2.76 -9.14 -7.93
C HIS A 7 -4.16 -8.51 -7.96
N TYR A 8 -4.63 -7.96 -6.84
CA TYR A 8 -5.89 -7.20 -6.78
C TYR A 8 -5.81 -5.84 -7.50
N GLU A 9 -4.62 -5.22 -7.55
CA GLU A 9 -4.38 -3.96 -8.27
C GLU A 9 -4.41 -4.17 -9.80
N ASP A 10 -3.74 -5.22 -10.27
CA ASP A 10 -3.63 -5.55 -11.70
C ASP A 10 -4.82 -6.36 -12.21
N GLY A 11 -5.63 -6.96 -11.33
CA GLY A 11 -6.71 -7.88 -11.72
C GLY A 11 -6.18 -9.18 -12.33
N THR A 12 -5.05 -9.68 -11.81
CA THR A 12 -4.41 -10.92 -12.29
C THR A 12 -4.83 -12.11 -11.43
N LEU A 13 -4.50 -13.35 -11.84
CA LEU A 13 -4.84 -14.57 -11.07
C LEU A 13 -6.36 -14.83 -10.92
N PHE A 14 -7.14 -14.53 -11.96
CA PHE A 14 -8.61 -14.66 -11.95
C PHE A 14 -9.32 -13.78 -10.91
N LEU A 15 -8.61 -12.84 -10.27
CA LEU A 15 -9.19 -11.87 -9.35
C LEU A 15 -9.69 -10.66 -10.13
N LYS A 16 -10.90 -10.20 -9.82
CA LYS A 16 -11.36 -8.90 -10.31
C LYS A 16 -10.50 -7.81 -9.67
N LYS A 17 -10.16 -6.80 -10.47
CA LYS A 17 -9.49 -5.60 -10.00
C LYS A 17 -10.30 -4.98 -8.87
N ASP A 18 -9.75 -5.03 -7.65
CA ASP A 18 -10.36 -4.46 -6.46
C ASP A 18 -9.30 -3.67 -5.70
N ILE A 19 -9.33 -2.37 -5.96
CA ILE A 19 -8.41 -1.40 -5.38
C ILE A 19 -8.56 -1.34 -3.85
N LYS A 20 -9.77 -1.55 -3.32
CA LYS A 20 -10.00 -1.54 -1.86
C LYS A 20 -9.40 -2.78 -1.22
N ALA A 21 -9.57 -3.95 -1.84
CA ALA A 21 -8.93 -5.17 -1.39
C ALA A 21 -7.40 -5.06 -1.46
N ALA A 22 -6.85 -4.55 -2.57
CA ALA A 22 -5.42 -4.31 -2.73
C ALA A 22 -4.86 -3.42 -1.61
N TRP A 23 -5.56 -2.33 -1.31
CA TRP A 23 -5.21 -1.43 -0.21
C TRP A 23 -5.16 -2.13 1.14
N GLY A 24 -6.17 -2.94 1.46
CA GLY A 24 -6.20 -3.71 2.71
C GLY A 24 -5.01 -4.67 2.85
N TRP A 25 -4.60 -5.31 1.75
CA TRP A 25 -3.42 -6.18 1.74
C TRP A 25 -2.10 -5.42 1.92
N TYR A 26 -1.98 -4.23 1.32
CA TYR A 26 -0.83 -3.36 1.54
C TYR A 26 -0.76 -2.85 2.97
N VAL A 27 -1.88 -2.40 3.55
CA VAL A 27 -1.93 -1.93 4.94
C VAL A 27 -1.54 -3.04 5.91
N ASN A 28 -2.11 -4.24 5.77
CA ASN A 28 -1.75 -5.39 6.61
C ASN A 28 -0.25 -5.75 6.48
N ALA A 29 0.30 -5.73 5.26
CA ALA A 29 1.73 -5.96 5.07
C ALA A 29 2.59 -4.84 5.70
N ALA A 30 2.17 -3.58 5.58
CA ALA A 30 2.85 -2.43 6.18
C ALA A 30 2.78 -2.46 7.71
N GLU A 31 1.68 -2.92 8.30
CA GLU A 31 1.54 -3.12 9.74
C GLU A 31 2.52 -4.15 10.28
N LYS A 32 2.85 -5.17 9.48
CA LYS A 32 3.89 -6.17 9.76
C LYS A 32 5.32 -5.67 9.53
N GLY A 33 5.51 -4.38 9.24
CA GLY A 33 6.82 -3.79 8.97
C GLY A 33 7.37 -4.09 7.57
N HIS A 34 6.55 -4.57 6.63
CA HIS A 34 7.02 -4.90 5.30
C HIS A 34 7.38 -3.63 4.50
N ALA A 35 8.66 -3.41 4.28
CA ALA A 35 9.20 -2.19 3.66
C ALA A 35 8.54 -1.84 2.32
N MET A 36 8.42 -2.80 1.39
CA MET A 36 7.80 -2.54 0.08
C MET A 36 6.31 -2.16 0.15
N ALA A 37 5.58 -2.67 1.14
CA ALA A 37 4.17 -2.34 1.32
C ALA A 37 4.02 -0.91 1.84
N ILE A 38 4.85 -0.53 2.81
CA ILE A 38 4.93 0.85 3.30
C ILE A 38 5.28 1.80 2.14
N GLN A 39 6.30 1.48 1.34
CA GLN A 39 6.66 2.29 0.17
C GLN A 39 5.50 2.43 -0.83
N ARG A 40 4.76 1.36 -1.10
CA ARG A 40 3.57 1.41 -1.98
C ARG A 40 2.48 2.33 -1.43
N ILE A 41 2.23 2.29 -0.11
CA ILE A 41 1.27 3.17 0.59
C ILE A 41 1.73 4.63 0.53
N VAL A 42 3.00 4.91 0.82
CA VAL A 42 3.59 6.26 0.73
C VAL A 42 3.43 6.81 -0.69
N LYS A 43 3.73 5.99 -1.71
CA LYS A 43 3.54 6.35 -3.11
C LYS A 43 2.08 6.65 -3.42
N ALA A 44 1.15 5.80 -2.97
CA ALA A 44 -0.28 6.00 -3.18
C ALA A 44 -0.79 7.31 -2.57
N TYR A 45 -0.34 7.66 -1.37
CA TYR A 45 -0.66 8.95 -0.75
C TYR A 45 0.05 10.15 -1.40
N ARG A 46 1.21 9.97 -2.03
CA ARG A 46 1.88 11.07 -2.76
C ARG A 46 1.25 11.34 -4.12
N GLN A 47 0.77 10.29 -4.78
CA GLN A 47 0.26 10.35 -6.16
C GLN A 47 -1.26 10.33 -6.26
N GLY A 48 -1.97 10.03 -5.16
CA GLY A 48 -3.43 9.87 -5.17
C GLY A 48 -3.86 8.59 -5.88
N GLU A 49 -3.09 7.51 -5.73
CA GLU A 49 -3.39 6.20 -6.33
C GLU A 49 -4.18 5.32 -5.35
N LEU A 50 -4.61 4.15 -5.82
CA LEU A 50 -5.32 3.15 -5.01
C LEU A 50 -6.60 3.70 -4.34
N GLY A 51 -7.27 4.66 -5.00
CA GLY A 51 -8.49 5.28 -4.48
C GLY A 51 -8.27 6.18 -3.26
N GLN A 52 -7.01 6.50 -2.93
CA GLN A 52 -6.66 7.48 -1.90
C GLN A 52 -6.45 8.86 -2.53
N THR A 53 -6.72 9.91 -1.76
CA THR A 53 -6.37 11.27 -2.15
C THR A 53 -4.91 11.57 -1.80
N VAL A 54 -4.33 12.54 -2.51
CA VAL A 54 -2.97 12.99 -2.20
C VAL A 54 -2.95 13.57 -0.78
N SER A 55 -2.16 12.95 0.09
CA SER A 55 -2.02 13.33 1.49
C SER A 55 -0.56 13.17 1.95
N PRO A 56 0.25 14.23 1.83
CA PRO A 56 1.65 14.21 2.24
C PRO A 56 1.82 13.84 3.71
N LYS A 57 0.91 14.30 4.58
CA LYS A 57 0.89 13.98 6.01
C LYS A 57 0.79 12.48 6.27
N GLN A 58 -0.08 11.77 5.53
CA GLN A 58 -0.20 10.33 5.68
C GLN A 58 0.99 9.60 5.08
N ALA A 59 1.52 10.09 3.95
CA ALA A 59 2.76 9.56 3.37
C ALA A 59 3.92 9.63 4.38
N ASP A 60 4.11 10.76 5.05
CA ASP A 60 5.20 10.93 6.03
C ASP A 60 4.98 10.08 7.29
N TYR A 61 3.73 9.92 7.75
CA TYR A 61 3.38 9.02 8.84
C TYR A 61 3.80 7.56 8.53
N TRP A 62 3.43 7.05 7.36
CA TRP A 62 3.80 5.70 6.94
C TRP A 62 5.31 5.58 6.70
N ASN A 63 5.95 6.60 6.17
CA ASN A 63 7.41 6.64 5.97
C ASN A 63 8.16 6.60 7.30
N GLY A 64 7.66 7.25 8.35
CA GLY A 64 8.22 7.16 9.71
C GLY A 64 8.18 5.73 10.26
N ARG A 65 7.15 4.95 9.92
CA ARG A 65 7.06 3.52 10.29
C ARG A 65 8.07 2.64 9.55
N LEU A 66 8.54 3.06 8.38
CA LEU A 66 9.62 2.38 7.65
C LEU A 66 10.94 2.48 8.42
N SER A 67 11.29 3.70 8.84
CA SER A 67 12.58 4.01 9.49
C SER A 67 12.77 3.35 10.85
N ILE A 68 11.69 2.93 11.52
CA ILE A 68 11.74 2.27 12.84
C ILE A 68 11.95 0.75 12.70
N ASN A 69 11.68 0.17 11.53
CA ASN A 69 11.72 -1.28 11.29
C ASN A 69 12.90 -1.74 10.41
N ASN A 70 13.97 -0.95 10.30
CA ASN A 70 15.17 -1.25 9.50
C ASN A 70 16.37 -1.60 10.38
#